data_AF-A0A1S7NMS2-F1
#
_entry.id   AF-A0A1S7NMS2-F1
#
_cell.length_a   1.000
_cell.length_b   1.000
_cell.length_c   1.000
_cell.angle_alpha   90.00
_cell.angle_beta   90.00
_cell.angle_gamma   90.00
#
_symmetry.space_group_name_H-M   'P 1'
#
loop_
_entity.id
_entity.type
_entity.pdbx_description
1 polymer ?
#
loop_
_entity_poly.entity_id
_entity_poly.type
_entity_poly.pdbx_seq_one_letter_code
_entity_poly.pdbx_strand_id
1 'polypeptide(L)'
;MAKSYPDELREQVVAFMDEGHTVREAAAKFNVSPSFAAKSHKKHAEAGESLPLLNETAPAEPEKPSLDIEITASELAELLKVSKRAVSDFVERGIVVKTERNRFDLRQSIQLYCEHLRIVAAGRGGDGADVLTAERARLAREQANQTAMKNAAMRGELISMTDVRNEWVSIGRRIRNAVLSVPSRCRQMLPHLTTYDVDLIGQEIRSALTELGDEDDDNGAGDIAASGMGQPVAAAETSAVGMD
;
A
#
# COMPACT_ATOMS: atom_id res chain seq x y z
N MET A 1 43.43 -18.50 15.82
CA MET A 1 44.62 -19.37 15.67
C MET A 1 44.25 -20.49 14.70
N ALA A 2 44.85 -20.53 13.51
CA ALA A 2 44.58 -21.60 12.55
C ALA A 2 45.30 -22.88 13.03
N LYS A 3 44.53 -23.92 13.38
CA LYS A 3 45.10 -25.25 13.65
C LYS A 3 45.71 -25.76 12.35
N SER A 4 47.05 -25.84 12.30
CA SER A 4 47.75 -26.49 11.20
C SER A 4 47.65 -28.00 11.40
N TYR A 5 46.98 -28.69 10.48
CA TYR A 5 46.82 -30.14 10.53
C TYR A 5 47.92 -30.82 9.70
N PRO A 6 48.50 -31.94 10.18
CA PRO A 6 49.47 -32.73 9.42
C PRO A 6 48.89 -33.27 8.11
N ASP A 7 49.72 -33.47 7.09
CA ASP A 7 49.27 -33.96 5.78
C ASP A 7 48.77 -35.41 5.81
N GLU A 8 49.33 -36.26 6.69
CA GLU A 8 48.82 -37.62 6.96
C GLU A 8 47.35 -37.62 7.42
N LEU A 9 46.93 -36.57 8.13
CA LEU A 9 45.56 -36.44 8.63
C LEU A 9 44.58 -36.02 7.51
N ARG A 10 45.06 -35.40 6.42
CA ARG A 10 44.23 -35.12 5.24
C ARG A 10 43.93 -36.41 4.48
N GLU A 11 44.92 -37.28 4.32
CA GLU A 11 44.76 -38.56 3.62
C GLU A 11 43.75 -39.46 4.33
N GLN A 12 43.80 -39.54 5.67
CA GLN A 12 42.82 -40.30 6.46
C GLN A 12 41.39 -39.74 6.34
N VAL A 13 41.26 -38.41 6.31
CA VAL A 13 39.95 -37.74 6.15
C VAL A 13 39.38 -38.00 4.76
N VAL A 14 40.21 -37.95 3.71
CA VAL A 14 39.84 -38.24 2.32
C VAL A 14 39.40 -39.69 2.16
N ALA A 15 40.20 -40.65 2.62
CA ALA A 15 39.85 -42.08 2.54
C ALA A 15 38.50 -42.38 3.22
N PHE A 16 38.25 -41.74 4.37
CA PHE A 16 36.98 -41.89 5.08
C PHE A 16 35.78 -41.27 4.33
N MET A 17 35.98 -40.21 3.54
CA MET A 17 34.91 -39.65 2.70
C MET A 17 34.72 -40.44 1.40
N ASP A 18 35.78 -41.03 0.84
CA ASP A 18 35.72 -41.90 -0.33
C ASP A 18 34.97 -43.23 -0.01
N GLU A 19 34.97 -43.66 1.26
CA GLU A 19 34.12 -44.73 1.79
C GLU A 19 32.61 -44.36 1.85
N GLY A 20 32.24 -43.12 1.48
CA GLY A 20 30.86 -42.65 1.36
C GLY A 20 30.33 -41.86 2.57
N HIS A 21 31.18 -41.54 3.55
CA HIS A 21 30.78 -40.76 4.72
C HIS A 21 30.71 -39.25 4.45
N THR A 22 29.82 -38.57 5.16
CA THR A 22 29.59 -37.13 4.95
C THR A 22 30.72 -36.28 5.55
N VAL A 23 30.92 -35.07 5.01
CA VAL A 23 31.91 -34.09 5.49
C VAL A 23 31.75 -33.80 7.00
N ARG A 24 30.53 -33.83 7.51
CA ARG A 24 30.22 -33.58 8.92
C ARG A 24 30.66 -34.75 9.82
N GLU A 25 30.52 -35.98 9.34
CA GLU A 25 30.96 -37.18 10.06
C GLU A 25 32.49 -37.29 10.07
N ALA A 26 33.14 -36.97 8.96
CA ALA A 26 34.60 -36.90 8.89
C ALA A 26 35.16 -35.84 9.85
N ALA A 27 34.53 -34.65 9.90
CA ALA A 27 34.93 -33.59 10.82
C ALA A 27 34.83 -34.01 12.30
N ALA A 28 33.76 -34.72 12.67
CA ALA A 28 33.56 -35.23 14.02
C ALA A 28 34.56 -36.34 14.38
N LYS A 29 34.82 -37.28 13.48
CA LYS A 29 35.70 -38.44 13.71
C LYS A 29 37.16 -38.05 13.91
N PHE A 30 37.66 -37.10 13.10
CA PHE A 30 39.06 -36.68 13.13
C PHE A 30 39.30 -35.40 13.95
N ASN A 31 38.27 -34.90 14.64
CA ASN A 31 38.31 -33.66 15.44
C ASN A 31 38.84 -32.45 14.64
N VAL A 32 38.44 -32.35 13.37
CA VAL A 32 38.82 -31.31 12.43
C VAL A 32 37.65 -30.40 12.08
N SER A 33 37.92 -29.23 11.52
CA SER A 33 36.85 -28.35 11.08
C SER A 33 36.15 -28.89 9.82
N PRO A 34 34.84 -28.67 9.64
CA PRO A 34 34.12 -29.07 8.41
C PRO A 34 34.72 -28.49 7.13
N SER A 35 35.27 -27.27 7.21
CA SER A 35 35.97 -26.64 6.09
C SER A 35 37.28 -27.34 5.73
N PHE A 36 37.98 -27.92 6.72
CA PHE A 36 39.19 -28.70 6.46
C PHE A 36 38.87 -30.04 5.79
N ALA A 37 37.81 -30.72 6.24
CA ALA A 37 37.34 -31.95 5.59
C ALA A 37 36.93 -31.70 4.13
N ALA A 38 36.11 -30.67 3.87
CA ALA A 38 35.70 -30.29 2.50
C ALA A 38 36.89 -29.92 1.60
N LYS A 39 37.86 -29.16 2.12
CA LYS A 39 39.06 -28.76 1.37
C LYS A 39 40.01 -29.93 1.11
N SER A 40 40.07 -30.91 2.00
CA SER A 40 40.92 -32.09 1.83
C SER A 40 40.38 -33.01 0.73
N HIS A 41 39.05 -33.22 0.67
CA HIS A 41 38.39 -33.92 -0.43
C HIS A 41 38.63 -33.25 -1.78
N LYS A 42 38.43 -31.92 -1.84
CA LYS A 42 38.63 -31.15 -3.07
C LYS A 42 40.09 -31.18 -3.54
N LYS A 43 41.05 -31.03 -2.63
CA LYS A 43 42.48 -31.10 -2.94
C LYS A 43 42.90 -32.49 -3.42
N HIS A 44 42.30 -33.57 -2.90
CA HIS A 44 42.56 -34.92 -3.38
C HIS A 44 41.93 -35.20 -4.76
N ALA A 45 40.71 -34.71 -5.00
CA ALA A 45 40.10 -34.75 -6.34
C ALA A 45 40.96 -34.00 -7.38
N GLU A 46 41.57 -32.87 -6.99
CA GLU A 46 42.50 -32.09 -7.83
C GLU A 46 43.89 -32.75 -7.95
N ALA A 47 44.32 -33.58 -6.99
CA ALA A 47 45.63 -34.26 -6.99
C ALA A 47 45.61 -35.65 -7.65
N GLY A 48 44.45 -36.31 -7.73
CA GLY A 48 44.24 -37.57 -8.43
C GLY A 48 44.31 -37.47 -9.96
N GLU A 49 44.44 -36.26 -10.50
CA GLU A 49 44.43 -35.96 -11.95
C GLU A 49 45.83 -35.93 -12.59
N SER A 50 46.87 -36.41 -11.90
CA SER A 50 48.22 -36.54 -12.47
C SER A 50 48.60 -38.00 -12.76
N LEU A 51 48.22 -38.48 -13.94
CA LEU A 51 48.77 -39.68 -14.58
C LEU A 51 49.88 -39.28 -15.59
N PRO A 52 50.90 -40.13 -15.82
CA PRO A 52 52.10 -39.76 -16.57
C PRO A 52 51.86 -39.67 -18.09
N LEU A 53 52.57 -38.71 -18.70
CA LEU A 53 52.63 -38.38 -20.13
C LEU A 53 52.54 -39.58 -21.08
N LEU A 54 51.45 -39.65 -21.85
CA LEU A 54 51.48 -40.10 -23.24
C LEU A 54 50.43 -39.30 -24.04
N ASN A 55 50.95 -38.40 -24.89
CA ASN A 55 50.40 -37.91 -26.16
C ASN A 55 48.87 -37.77 -26.30
N GLU A 56 48.36 -36.52 -26.40
CA GLU A 56 47.45 -36.02 -27.44
C GLU A 56 46.61 -34.81 -26.97
N THR A 57 46.72 -33.74 -27.77
CA THR A 57 45.74 -32.66 -28.02
C THR A 57 45.37 -31.69 -26.89
N ALA A 58 45.39 -30.39 -27.25
CA ALA A 58 45.11 -29.23 -26.40
C ALA A 58 43.78 -29.33 -25.60
N PRO A 59 43.67 -28.67 -24.43
CA PRO A 59 42.49 -28.78 -23.59
C PRO A 59 41.31 -28.04 -24.23
N ALA A 60 40.27 -28.79 -24.58
CA ALA A 60 38.97 -28.25 -24.95
C ALA A 60 38.36 -27.51 -23.73
N GLU A 61 37.88 -26.30 -23.98
CA GLU A 61 37.05 -25.54 -23.04
C GLU A 61 35.85 -26.38 -22.56
N PRO A 62 35.30 -26.18 -21.35
CA PRO A 62 34.13 -26.91 -20.90
C PRO A 62 32.95 -26.60 -21.82
N GLU A 63 32.64 -27.49 -22.76
CA GLU A 63 31.45 -27.44 -23.58
C GLU A 63 30.23 -27.41 -22.65
N LYS A 64 29.61 -26.24 -22.56
CA LYS A 64 28.25 -26.10 -22.03
C LYS A 64 27.39 -27.14 -22.77
N PRO A 65 26.54 -27.93 -22.10
CA PRO A 65 25.72 -28.91 -22.78
C PRO A 65 24.87 -28.19 -23.84
N SER A 66 25.25 -28.33 -25.11
CA SER A 66 24.64 -27.66 -26.26
C SER A 66 23.33 -28.36 -26.58
N LEU A 67 22.27 -27.94 -25.90
CA LEU A 67 20.91 -28.20 -26.39
C LEU A 67 20.59 -27.14 -27.44
N ASP A 68 21.30 -27.18 -28.56
CA ASP A 68 21.05 -26.35 -29.74
C ASP A 68 19.88 -26.99 -30.50
N ILE A 69 18.76 -27.11 -29.79
CA ILE A 69 17.55 -27.74 -30.29
C ILE A 69 16.70 -26.63 -30.87
N GLU A 70 16.52 -26.68 -32.18
CA GLU A 70 15.55 -25.86 -32.87
C GLU A 70 14.18 -26.51 -32.80
N ILE A 71 13.16 -25.72 -32.48
CA ILE A 71 11.77 -26.16 -32.46
C ILE A 71 10.87 -25.27 -33.31
N THR A 72 9.71 -25.79 -33.67
CA THR A 72 8.71 -25.07 -34.45
C THR A 72 7.91 -24.07 -33.59
N ALA A 73 7.22 -23.13 -34.24
CA ALA A 73 6.34 -22.19 -33.52
C ALA A 73 5.23 -22.88 -32.73
N SER A 74 4.77 -24.06 -33.17
CA SER A 74 3.71 -24.82 -32.47
C SER A 74 4.23 -25.42 -31.17
N GLU A 75 5.38 -26.07 -31.24
CA GLU A 75 6.03 -26.68 -30.07
C GLU A 75 6.42 -25.62 -29.05
N LEU A 76 6.93 -24.47 -29.50
CA LEU A 76 7.28 -23.36 -28.61
C LEU A 76 6.04 -22.77 -27.94
N ALA A 77 4.95 -22.62 -28.69
CA ALA A 77 3.67 -22.16 -28.15
C ALA A 77 3.12 -23.12 -27.08
N GLU A 78 3.17 -24.43 -27.35
CA GLU A 78 2.74 -25.46 -26.40
C GLU A 78 3.61 -25.48 -25.14
N LEU A 79 4.94 -25.41 -25.30
CA LEU A 79 5.88 -25.42 -24.19
C LEU A 79 5.73 -24.21 -23.27
N LEU A 80 5.58 -23.02 -23.85
CA LEU A 80 5.38 -21.77 -23.10
C LEU A 80 3.93 -21.59 -22.62
N LYS A 81 3.01 -22.51 -22.99
CA LYS A 81 1.56 -22.38 -22.79
C LYS A 81 0.98 -21.06 -23.28
N VAL A 82 1.36 -20.65 -24.49
CA VAL A 82 0.86 -19.44 -25.16
C VAL A 82 0.24 -19.77 -26.52
N SER A 83 -0.44 -18.80 -27.13
CA SER A 83 -0.96 -18.98 -28.49
C SER A 83 0.16 -18.80 -29.54
N LYS A 84 0.01 -19.40 -30.73
CA LYS A 84 0.93 -19.18 -31.86
C LYS A 84 1.05 -17.71 -32.28
N ARG A 85 -0.04 -16.93 -32.11
CA ARG A 85 -0.03 -15.47 -32.32
C ARG A 85 0.89 -14.77 -31.32
N ALA A 86 0.84 -15.17 -30.04
CA ALA A 86 1.73 -14.62 -29.02
C ALA A 86 3.20 -14.95 -29.31
N VAL A 87 3.51 -16.13 -29.84
CA VAL A 87 4.89 -16.43 -30.28
C VAL A 87 5.35 -15.46 -31.37
N SER A 88 4.47 -15.08 -32.30
CA SER A 88 4.81 -14.10 -33.34
C SER A 88 5.07 -12.71 -32.76
N ASP A 89 4.22 -12.26 -31.83
CA ASP A 89 4.42 -11.01 -31.07
C ASP A 89 5.73 -11.03 -30.27
N PHE A 90 6.07 -12.16 -29.65
CA PHE A 90 7.31 -12.32 -28.90
C PHE A 90 8.56 -12.23 -29.78
N VAL A 91 8.48 -12.62 -31.05
CA VAL A 91 9.58 -12.42 -32.00
C VAL A 91 9.78 -10.94 -32.27
N GLU A 92 8.70 -10.21 -32.56
CA GLU A 92 8.75 -8.76 -32.82
C GLU A 92 9.31 -7.99 -31.62
N ARG A 93 9.03 -8.48 -30.42
CA ARG A 93 9.47 -7.89 -29.15
C ARG A 93 10.83 -8.41 -28.66
N GLY A 94 11.47 -9.33 -29.39
CA GLY A 94 12.77 -9.90 -29.03
C GLY A 94 12.75 -10.79 -27.77
N ILE A 95 11.59 -11.32 -27.40
CA ILE A 95 11.39 -12.20 -26.23
C ILE A 95 11.66 -13.66 -26.58
N VAL A 96 11.58 -14.03 -27.86
CA VAL A 96 11.99 -15.34 -28.37
C VAL A 96 12.90 -15.17 -29.59
N VAL A 97 13.81 -16.12 -29.80
CA VAL A 97 14.83 -16.04 -30.86
C VAL A 97 14.46 -16.93 -32.02
N LYS A 98 14.27 -16.31 -33.19
CA LYS A 98 13.96 -16.98 -34.45
C LYS A 98 15.25 -17.19 -35.24
N THR A 99 15.55 -18.44 -35.58
CA THR A 99 16.73 -18.80 -36.39
C THR A 99 16.39 -18.82 -37.87
N GLU A 100 15.31 -19.49 -38.26
CA GLU A 100 14.83 -19.56 -39.65
C GLU A 100 13.29 -19.46 -39.77
N ARG A 101 12.76 -19.68 -40.97
CA ARG A 101 11.31 -19.74 -41.19
C ARG A 101 10.71 -20.92 -40.42
N ASN A 102 9.92 -20.59 -39.39
CA ASN A 102 9.28 -21.55 -38.49
C ASN A 102 10.28 -22.38 -37.66
N ARG A 103 11.46 -21.83 -37.35
CA ARG A 103 12.45 -22.43 -36.46
C ARG A 103 12.90 -21.42 -35.40
N PHE A 104 13.03 -21.88 -34.16
CA PHE A 104 13.35 -21.07 -33.00
C PHE A 104 14.38 -21.77 -32.13
N ASP A 105 15.32 -21.00 -31.58
CA ASP A 105 16.25 -21.50 -30.58
C ASP A 105 15.49 -21.71 -29.26
N LEU A 106 15.36 -22.96 -28.85
CA LEU A 106 14.63 -23.34 -27.63
C LEU A 106 15.25 -22.71 -26.38
N ARG A 107 16.57 -22.83 -26.22
CA ARG A 107 17.28 -22.42 -25.00
C ARG A 107 17.20 -20.91 -24.82
N GLN A 108 17.57 -20.17 -25.85
CA GLN A 108 17.63 -18.72 -25.79
C GLN A 108 16.22 -18.13 -25.64
N SER A 109 15.23 -18.70 -26.32
CA SER A 109 13.83 -18.27 -26.20
C SER A 109 13.25 -18.50 -24.80
N ILE A 110 13.54 -19.63 -24.15
CA ILE A 110 13.10 -19.86 -22.77
C ILE A 110 13.76 -18.86 -21.81
N GLN A 111 15.07 -18.63 -21.95
CA GLN A 111 15.80 -17.71 -21.07
C GLN A 111 15.25 -16.29 -21.15
N LEU A 112 15.06 -15.78 -22.36
CA LEU A 112 14.50 -14.45 -22.59
C LEU A 112 13.04 -14.35 -22.13
N TYR A 113 12.24 -15.40 -22.34
CA TYR A 113 10.87 -15.44 -21.86
C TYR A 113 10.79 -15.44 -20.32
N CYS A 114 11.62 -16.24 -19.64
CA CYS A 114 11.72 -16.24 -18.18
C CYS A 114 12.17 -14.87 -17.65
N GLU A 115 13.12 -14.22 -18.31
CA GLU A 115 13.58 -12.88 -17.94
C GLU A 115 12.48 -11.83 -18.09
N HIS A 116 11.76 -11.87 -19.21
CA HIS A 116 10.58 -11.02 -19.42
C HIS A 116 9.53 -11.22 -18.32
N LEU A 117 9.23 -12.46 -17.92
CA LEU A 117 8.29 -12.73 -16.84
C LEU A 117 8.77 -12.18 -15.49
N ARG A 118 10.08 -12.24 -15.19
CA ARG A 118 10.65 -11.65 -13.98
C ARG A 118 10.53 -10.13 -13.97
N ILE A 119 10.80 -9.47 -15.09
CA ILE A 119 10.66 -8.01 -15.23
C ILE A 119 9.19 -7.60 -15.06
N VAL A 120 8.26 -8.31 -15.71
CA VAL A 120 6.82 -8.03 -15.59
C VAL A 120 6.31 -8.27 -14.17
N ALA A 121 6.79 -9.33 -13.48
CA ALA A 121 6.46 -9.58 -12.09
C ALA A 121 7.05 -8.50 -11.16
N ALA A 122 8.30 -8.09 -11.38
CA ALA A 122 8.94 -7.01 -10.62
C ALA A 122 8.24 -5.66 -10.82
N GLY A 123 7.72 -5.37 -12.02
CA GLY A 123 6.91 -4.18 -12.29
C GLY A 123 5.51 -4.19 -11.64
N ARG A 124 5.02 -5.35 -11.21
CA ARG A 124 3.72 -5.50 -10.53
C ARG A 124 3.83 -5.68 -9.02
N GLY A 125 4.95 -6.19 -8.52
CA GLY A 125 5.18 -6.49 -7.11
C GLY A 125 6.34 -5.74 -6.47
N GLY A 126 6.95 -4.78 -7.18
CA GLY A 126 7.95 -3.88 -6.60
C GLY A 126 7.31 -2.87 -5.65
N ASP A 127 8.11 -2.34 -4.72
CA ASP A 127 7.71 -1.37 -3.69
C ASP A 127 6.85 -0.20 -4.23
N GLY A 128 7.06 0.20 -5.49
CA GLY A 128 6.24 1.23 -6.17
C GLY A 128 4.81 0.82 -6.52
N ALA A 129 4.52 -0.47 -6.73
CA ALA A 129 3.17 -0.98 -7.00
C ALA A 129 2.32 -1.01 -5.71
N ASP A 130 2.94 -1.30 -4.58
CA ASP A 130 2.29 -1.24 -3.26
C ASP A 130 2.03 0.21 -2.84
N VAL A 131 2.97 1.12 -3.09
CA VAL A 131 2.77 2.56 -2.86
C VAL A 131 1.66 3.11 -3.76
N LEU A 132 1.62 2.76 -5.05
CA LEU A 132 0.55 3.21 -5.96
C LEU A 132 -0.81 2.65 -5.55
N THR A 133 -0.87 1.41 -5.07
CA THR A 133 -2.10 0.78 -4.58
C THR A 133 -2.58 1.44 -3.29
N ALA A 134 -1.66 1.76 -2.37
CA ALA A 134 -1.95 2.48 -1.13
C ALA A 134 -2.49 3.90 -1.40
N GLU A 135 -1.85 4.65 -2.30
CA GLU A 135 -2.30 5.99 -2.66
C GLU A 135 -3.65 5.97 -3.39
N ARG A 136 -3.90 4.98 -4.26
CA ARG A 136 -5.22 4.76 -4.87
C ARG A 136 -6.29 4.43 -3.84
N ALA A 137 -5.98 3.60 -2.85
CA ALA A 137 -6.90 3.28 -1.76
C ALA A 137 -7.22 4.53 -0.91
N ARG A 138 -6.21 5.39 -0.66
CA ARG A 138 -6.41 6.67 0.04
C ARG A 138 -7.32 7.59 -0.77
N LEU A 139 -7.06 7.76 -2.07
CA LEU A 139 -7.91 8.56 -2.95
C LEU A 139 -9.35 8.04 -2.98
N ALA A 140 -9.54 6.72 -3.07
CA ALA A 140 -10.86 6.10 -3.07
C ALA A 140 -11.62 6.35 -1.76
N ARG A 141 -10.93 6.34 -0.61
CA ARG A 141 -11.52 6.70 0.70
C ARG A 141 -11.98 8.15 0.72
N GLU A 142 -11.16 9.09 0.25
CA GLU A 142 -11.55 10.50 0.20
C GLU A 142 -12.73 10.74 -0.74
N GLN A 143 -12.77 10.05 -1.89
CA GLN A 143 -13.91 10.09 -2.81
C GLN A 143 -15.19 9.50 -2.20
N ALA A 144 -15.07 8.40 -1.45
CA ALA A 144 -16.18 7.81 -0.73
C ALA A 144 -16.71 8.76 0.35
N ASN A 145 -15.82 9.40 1.12
CA ASN A 145 -16.19 10.40 2.12
C ASN A 145 -16.90 11.60 1.48
N GLN A 146 -16.38 12.13 0.37
CA GLN A 146 -17.02 13.22 -0.35
C GLN A 146 -18.42 12.85 -0.82
N THR A 147 -18.61 11.62 -1.32
CA THR A 147 -19.90 11.11 -1.76
C THR A 147 -20.86 10.93 -0.59
N ALA A 148 -20.37 10.41 0.54
CA ALA A 148 -21.14 10.27 1.77
C ALA A 148 -21.63 11.63 2.30
N MET A 149 -20.77 12.66 2.31
CA MET A 149 -21.15 14.02 2.71
C MET A 149 -22.20 14.62 1.77
N LYS A 150 -22.05 14.45 0.45
CA LYS A 150 -23.05 14.89 -0.54
C LYS A 150 -24.39 14.20 -0.31
N ASN A 151 -24.38 12.89 -0.08
CA ASN A 151 -25.59 12.12 0.19
C ASN A 151 -26.26 12.57 1.51
N ALA A 152 -25.48 12.82 2.57
CA ALA A 152 -25.98 13.35 3.84
C ALA A 152 -26.63 14.73 3.67
N ALA A 153 -26.00 15.62 2.90
CA ALA A 153 -26.58 16.92 2.57
C ALA A 153 -27.89 16.76 1.76
N MET A 154 -27.93 15.87 0.77
CA MET A 154 -29.15 15.60 -0.02
C MET A 154 -30.30 15.00 0.82
N ARG A 155 -29.98 14.23 1.86
CA ARG A 155 -30.97 13.71 2.82
C ARG A 155 -31.41 14.76 3.86
N GLY A 156 -30.78 15.94 3.88
CA GLY A 156 -31.07 16.98 4.87
C GLY A 156 -30.47 16.73 6.25
N GLU A 157 -29.47 15.85 6.36
CA GLU A 157 -28.77 15.55 7.63
C GLU A 157 -27.71 16.61 7.97
N LEU A 158 -27.34 17.45 7.00
CA LEU A 158 -26.36 18.53 7.16
C LEU A 158 -27.05 19.86 6.91
N ILE A 159 -26.79 20.83 7.80
CA ILE A 159 -27.29 22.19 7.68
C ILE A 159 -26.09 23.14 7.64
N SER A 160 -26.14 24.13 6.73
CA SER A 160 -25.15 25.20 6.65
C SER A 160 -25.22 26.08 7.91
N MET A 161 -24.09 26.24 8.59
CA MET A 161 -23.97 27.17 9.72
C MET A 161 -24.30 28.61 9.32
N THR A 162 -23.98 28.99 8.08
CA THR A 162 -24.31 30.31 7.53
C THR A 162 -25.82 30.49 7.42
N ASP A 163 -26.54 29.44 6.99
CA ASP A 163 -27.99 29.51 6.83
C ASP A 163 -28.69 29.58 8.19
N VAL A 164 -28.23 28.77 9.15
CA VAL A 164 -28.69 28.82 10.55
C VAL A 164 -28.47 30.22 11.13
N ARG A 165 -27.26 30.77 11.00
CA ARG A 165 -26.94 32.13 11.47
C ARG A 165 -27.85 33.17 10.84
N ASN A 166 -28.01 33.12 9.52
CA ASN A 166 -28.83 34.08 8.79
C ASN A 166 -30.30 34.00 9.23
N GLU A 167 -30.83 32.80 9.43
CA GLU A 167 -32.20 32.63 9.90
C GLU A 167 -32.37 33.14 11.33
N TRP A 168 -31.43 32.86 12.25
CA TRP A 168 -31.47 33.41 13.61
C TRP A 168 -31.39 34.93 13.65
N VAL A 169 -30.51 35.53 12.84
CA VAL A 169 -30.44 37.00 12.69
C VAL A 169 -31.76 37.54 12.12
N SER A 170 -32.37 36.83 11.17
CA SER A 170 -33.67 37.20 10.59
C SER A 170 -34.78 37.16 11.64
N ILE A 171 -34.85 36.09 12.43
CA ILE A 171 -35.78 35.93 13.55
C ILE A 171 -35.61 37.07 14.56
N GLY A 172 -34.37 37.32 15.02
CA GLY A 172 -34.07 38.39 15.99
C GLY A 172 -34.49 39.78 15.47
N ARG A 173 -34.23 40.08 14.19
CA ARG A 173 -34.68 41.32 13.55
C ARG A 173 -36.20 41.44 13.51
N ARG A 174 -36.92 40.36 13.19
CA ARG A 174 -38.39 40.33 13.17
C ARG A 174 -38.96 40.61 14.57
N ILE A 175 -38.42 39.93 15.58
CA ILE A 175 -38.82 40.13 16.99
C ILE A 175 -38.57 41.58 17.40
N ARG A 176 -37.36 42.10 17.20
CA ARG A 176 -37.01 43.49 17.55
C ARG A 176 -37.98 44.50 16.92
N ASN A 177 -38.26 44.38 15.63
CA ASN A 177 -39.16 45.30 14.94
C ASN A 177 -40.61 45.19 15.44
N ALA A 178 -41.07 43.97 15.76
CA ALA A 178 -42.41 43.73 16.30
C ALA A 178 -42.60 44.30 17.71
N VAL A 179 -41.55 44.20 18.54
CA VAL A 179 -41.51 44.71 19.91
C VAL A 179 -41.37 46.24 19.93
N LEU A 180 -40.46 46.82 19.13
CA LEU A 180 -40.29 48.28 19.06
C LEU A 180 -41.50 49.03 18.47
N SER A 181 -42.41 48.32 17.80
CA SER A 181 -43.67 48.90 17.33
C SER A 181 -44.80 48.86 18.36
N VAL A 182 -44.62 48.19 19.51
CA VAL A 182 -45.62 48.11 20.60
C VAL A 182 -46.05 49.49 21.11
N PRO A 183 -45.15 50.46 21.45
CA PRO A 183 -45.57 51.74 22.01
C PRO A 183 -46.54 52.50 21.09
N SER A 184 -46.27 52.51 19.79
CA SER A 184 -47.14 53.13 18.80
C SER A 184 -48.51 52.44 18.71
N ARG A 185 -48.56 51.10 18.79
CA ARG A 185 -49.85 50.37 18.81
C ARG A 185 -50.63 50.66 20.08
N CYS A 186 -49.97 50.72 21.23
CA CYS A 186 -50.59 51.09 22.51
C CYS A 186 -51.24 52.48 22.42
N ARG A 187 -50.54 53.48 21.86
CA ARG A 187 -51.10 54.83 21.64
C ARG A 187 -52.33 54.82 20.74
N GLN A 188 -52.33 54.01 19.68
CA GLN A 188 -53.48 53.88 18.77
C GLN A 188 -54.69 53.24 19.45
N MET A 189 -54.48 52.25 20.31
CA MET A 189 -55.56 51.55 21.03
C MET A 189 -56.06 52.28 22.26
N LEU A 190 -55.22 53.11 22.89
CA LEU A 190 -55.49 53.83 24.13
C LEU A 190 -55.26 55.34 23.90
N PRO A 191 -56.24 56.06 23.34
CA PRO A 191 -56.09 57.47 22.96
C PRO A 191 -55.81 58.44 24.13
N HIS A 192 -56.05 57.98 25.36
CA HIS A 192 -55.80 58.75 26.58
C HIS A 192 -54.34 58.69 27.04
N LEU A 193 -53.50 57.83 26.46
CA LEU A 193 -52.07 57.81 26.74
C LEU A 193 -51.44 59.13 26.27
N THR A 194 -50.69 59.76 27.17
CA THR A 194 -49.92 60.95 26.83
C THR A 194 -48.66 60.58 26.06
N THR A 195 -48.00 61.57 25.46
CA THR A 195 -46.69 61.36 24.82
C THR A 195 -45.65 60.85 25.83
N TYR A 196 -45.69 61.35 27.06
CA TYR A 196 -44.80 60.90 28.13
C TYR A 196 -44.98 59.39 28.42
N ASP A 197 -46.22 58.90 28.51
CA ASP A 197 -46.49 57.49 28.80
C ASP A 197 -45.96 56.57 27.68
N VAL A 198 -46.12 56.98 26.42
CA VAL A 198 -45.64 56.21 25.26
C VAL A 198 -44.11 56.21 25.20
N ASP A 199 -43.48 57.33 25.51
CA ASP A 199 -42.02 57.44 25.56
C ASP A 199 -41.43 56.59 26.69
N LEU A 200 -42.08 56.56 27.86
CA LEU A 200 -41.69 55.72 29.00
C LEU A 200 -41.76 54.23 28.63
N ILE A 201 -42.86 53.78 28.02
CA ILE A 201 -43.00 52.39 27.52
C ILE A 201 -41.91 52.09 26.49
N GLY A 202 -41.66 53.01 25.57
CA GLY A 202 -40.63 52.85 24.54
C GLY A 202 -39.21 52.82 25.10
N GLN A 203 -38.95 53.52 26.20
CA GLN A 203 -37.66 53.48 26.91
C GLN A 203 -37.50 52.13 27.63
N GLU A 204 -38.49 51.70 28.39
CA GLU A 204 -38.47 50.42 29.12
C GLU A 204 -38.24 49.23 28.18
N ILE A 205 -38.97 49.18 27.06
CA ILE A 205 -38.80 48.15 26.04
C ILE A 205 -37.37 48.13 25.48
N ARG A 206 -36.77 49.31 25.24
CA ARG A 206 -35.40 49.39 24.73
C ARG A 206 -34.39 48.95 25.78
N SER A 207 -34.56 49.36 27.05
CA SER A 207 -33.73 48.90 28.16
C SER A 207 -33.75 47.38 28.28
N ALA A 208 -34.93 46.77 28.30
CA ALA A 208 -35.09 45.32 28.40
C ALA A 208 -34.46 44.57 27.20
N LEU A 209 -34.59 45.12 25.97
CA LEU A 209 -33.95 44.54 24.79
C LEU A 209 -32.42 44.68 24.81
N THR A 210 -31.88 45.75 25.42
CA THR A 210 -30.43 45.94 25.60
C THR A 210 -29.89 44.98 26.65
N GLU A 211 -30.53 44.89 27.81
CA GLU A 211 -30.17 43.95 28.87
C GLU A 211 -30.12 42.50 28.36
N LEU A 212 -31.14 42.08 27.62
CA LEU A 212 -31.18 40.75 26.99
C LEU A 212 -30.03 40.50 26.00
N GLY A 213 -29.57 41.55 25.30
CA GLY A 213 -28.44 41.43 24.37
C GLY A 213 -27.09 41.35 25.09
N ASP A 214 -26.96 42.05 26.22
CA ASP A 214 -25.72 42.12 27.00
C ASP A 214 -25.50 40.85 27.85
N GLU A 215 -26.56 40.20 28.34
CA GLU A 215 -26.50 38.93 29.09
C GLU A 215 -25.93 37.75 28.28
N ASP A 216 -26.14 37.76 26.96
CA ASP A 216 -25.63 36.73 26.03
C ASP A 216 -24.14 36.95 25.69
N ASP A 217 -23.64 38.18 25.67
CA ASP A 217 -22.23 38.49 25.38
C ASP A 217 -21.29 38.06 26.54
N ASP A 218 -21.75 38.16 27.79
CA ASP A 218 -20.96 37.79 28.98
C ASP A 218 -20.91 36.28 29.24
N ASN A 219 -21.98 35.54 28.89
CA ASN A 219 -22.04 34.07 29.01
C ASN A 219 -21.59 33.32 27.74
N GLY A 220 -21.72 33.93 26.56
CA GLY A 220 -21.50 33.27 25.28
C GLY A 220 -20.03 33.06 24.93
N ALA A 221 -19.12 33.99 25.28
CA ALA A 221 -17.71 33.88 24.91
C ALA A 221 -16.98 32.67 25.53
N GLY A 222 -17.45 32.15 26.67
CA GLY A 222 -16.84 31.02 27.37
C GLY A 222 -17.24 29.63 26.86
N ASP A 223 -18.48 29.47 26.38
CA ASP A 223 -19.08 28.14 26.20
C ASP A 223 -18.94 27.58 24.78
N ILE A 224 -18.93 28.45 23.75
CA ILE A 224 -18.71 28.03 22.34
C ILE A 224 -17.28 27.56 22.09
N ALA A 225 -16.30 28.04 22.87
CA ALA A 225 -14.92 27.55 22.80
C ALA A 225 -14.76 26.15 23.42
N ALA A 226 -15.60 25.80 24.41
CA ALA A 226 -15.53 24.52 25.11
C ALA A 226 -16.23 23.37 24.33
N SER A 227 -17.28 23.68 23.56
CA SER A 227 -18.04 22.69 22.77
C SER A 227 -17.52 22.45 21.34
N GLY A 228 -16.47 23.16 20.92
CA GLY A 228 -15.94 23.17 19.56
C GLY A 228 -15.08 21.97 19.16
N MET A 229 -15.55 20.73 19.37
CA MET A 229 -15.08 19.54 18.65
C MET A 229 -16.03 18.38 18.95
N GLY A 230 -17.03 18.19 18.08
CA GLY A 230 -17.81 16.96 18.07
C GLY A 230 -16.86 15.78 17.97
N GLN A 231 -16.79 14.98 19.03
CA GLN A 231 -16.01 13.75 19.04
C GLN A 231 -16.44 12.90 17.83
N PRO A 232 -15.51 12.36 17.04
CA PRO A 232 -15.88 11.44 15.98
C PRO A 232 -16.55 10.25 16.65
N VAL A 233 -17.84 10.06 16.35
CA VAL A 233 -18.57 8.86 16.78
C VAL A 233 -17.88 7.68 16.11
N ALA A 234 -17.05 6.98 16.89
CA ALA A 234 -16.39 5.76 16.47
C ALA A 234 -17.47 4.78 16.00
N ALA A 235 -17.29 4.25 14.79
CA ALA A 235 -18.17 3.27 14.18
C ALA A 235 -18.36 2.09 15.14
N ALA A 236 -19.58 1.95 15.67
CA ALA A 236 -19.97 0.81 16.47
C ALA A 236 -19.93 -0.44 15.59
N GLU A 237 -19.11 -1.41 16.00
CA GLU A 237 -19.06 -2.75 15.47
C GLU A 237 -20.46 -3.39 15.57
N THR A 238 -21.11 -3.60 14.43
CA THR A 238 -22.33 -4.39 14.36
C THR A 238 -21.98 -5.86 14.61
N SER A 239 -22.20 -6.31 15.85
CA SER A 239 -22.17 -7.72 16.21
C SER A 239 -23.25 -8.47 15.43
N ALA A 240 -22.81 -9.39 14.57
CA ALA A 240 -23.68 -10.30 13.85
C ALA A 240 -24.38 -11.24 14.85
N VAL A 241 -25.69 -11.14 14.95
CA VAL A 241 -26.53 -12.13 15.64
C VAL A 241 -26.69 -13.32 14.69
N GLY A 242 -26.07 -14.45 15.05
CA GLY A 242 -26.36 -15.75 14.46
C GLY A 242 -27.75 -16.22 14.86
N MET A 243 -28.46 -16.79 13.90
CA MET A 243 -29.76 -17.44 14.12
C MET A 243 -29.56 -18.93 13.81
N ASP A 244 -29.62 -19.74 14.87
CA ASP A 244 -29.89 -21.19 14.82
C ASP A 244 -31.38 -21.42 14.49
#